data_AF-A0A1J5A2Q2-F1
#
_entry.id   AF-A0A1J5A2Q2-F1
#
_cell.length_a   1.000
_cell.length_b   1.000
_cell.length_c   1.000
_cell.angle_alpha   90.00
_cell.angle_beta   90.00
_cell.angle_gamma   90.00
#
_symmetry.space_group_name_H-M   'P 1'
#
loop_
_entity.id
_entity.type
_entity.pdbx_description
1 polymer ?
#
loop_
_entity_poly.entity_id
_entity_poly.type
_entity_poly.pdbx_seq_one_letter_code
_entity_poly.pdbx_strand_id
1 'polypeptide(L)'
;MLALVPLVVGALLILTTLTGLLVWSGPREQVIMGACYILLSFALSNALQKQWTLVAGWLLMGVAIWLGTHWTHLGLRIFAAALAGVGVMLISKKFFQQRRQYLDQKAR
;
A
#
# COMPACT_ATOMS: atom_id res chain seq x y z
N MET A 1 -8.38 -15.59 4.42
CA MET A 1 -7.18 -15.94 5.21
C MET A 1 -5.87 -15.60 4.48
N LEU A 2 -5.74 -15.89 3.17
CA LEU A 2 -4.51 -15.64 2.39
C LEU A 2 -4.00 -14.18 2.40
N ALA A 3 -4.88 -13.18 2.34
CA ALA A 3 -4.47 -11.77 2.37
C ALA A 3 -3.95 -11.30 3.75
N LEU A 4 -4.28 -12.02 4.83
CA LEU A 4 -3.88 -11.64 6.19
C LEU A 4 -2.39 -11.90 6.45
N VAL A 5 -1.83 -12.94 5.81
CA VAL A 5 -0.43 -13.35 5.97
C VAL A 5 0.53 -12.20 5.63
N PRO A 6 0.48 -11.58 4.43
CA PRO A 6 1.36 -10.46 4.12
C PRO A 6 1.12 -9.25 5.02
N LEU A 7 -0.09 -9.04 5.55
CA LEU A 7 -0.35 -7.96 6.51
C LEU A 7 0.42 -8.17 7.82
N VAL A 8 0.31 -9.37 8.40
CA VAL A 8 0.95 -9.70 9.68
C VAL A 8 2.47 -9.70 9.52
N VAL A 9 2.99 -10.31 8.45
CA VAL A 9 4.43 -10.30 8.16
C VAL A 9 4.94 -8.87 7.99
N GLY A 10 4.23 -8.03 7.23
CA GLY A 10 4.63 -6.64 7.03
C GLY A 10 4.60 -5.81 8.32
N ALA A 11 3.58 -6.00 9.16
CA ALA A 11 3.50 -5.35 10.47
C ALA A 11 4.62 -5.80 11.42
N LEU A 12 4.92 -7.10 11.47
CA LEU A 12 6.02 -7.64 12.27
C LEU A 12 7.37 -7.11 11.81
N LEU A 13 7.60 -6.99 10.50
CA LEU A 13 8.84 -6.39 9.97
C LEU A 13 9.02 -4.96 10.46
N ILE A 14 7.97 -4.14 10.45
CA ILE A 14 8.03 -2.74 10.94
C ILE A 14 8.24 -2.71 12.47
N LEU A 15 7.54 -3.56 13.22
CA LEU A 15 7.65 -3.62 14.68
C LEU A 15 9.04 -4.07 15.14
N THR A 16 9.61 -5.07 14.46
CA THR A 16 10.96 -5.57 14.77
C THR A 16 12.01 -4.48 14.55
N THR A 17 11.81 -3.58 13.58
CA THR A 17 12.67 -2.40 13.39
C THR A 17 12.68 -1.49 14.62
N LEU A 18 11.54 -1.29 15.29
CA LEU A 18 11.44 -0.44 16.50
C LEU A 18 12.19 -1.04 17.69
N THR A 19 12.25 -2.37 17.76
CA THR A 19 12.99 -3.10 18.80
C THR A 19 14.49 -3.22 18.52
N GLY A 20 14.96 -2.70 17.39
CA GLY A 20 16.35 -2.86 16.93
C GLY A 20 16.67 -4.27 16.40
N LEU A 21 15.67 -5.14 16.28
CA LEU A 21 15.81 -6.48 15.70
C LEU A 21 15.83 -6.37 14.18
N LEU A 22 17.03 -6.52 13.63
CA LEU A 22 17.27 -6.57 12.19
C LEU A 22 17.04 -7.98 11.67
N VAL A 23 15.95 -8.13 10.92
CA VAL A 23 15.61 -9.35 10.19
C VAL A 23 16.12 -9.27 8.75
N TRP A 24 16.29 -8.05 8.21
CA TRP A 24 16.68 -7.84 6.83
C TRP A 24 17.59 -6.64 6.66
N SER A 25 18.74 -6.83 6.00
CA SER A 25 19.76 -5.87 5.52
C SER A 25 20.04 -4.60 6.34
N GLY A 26 19.03 -3.76 6.57
CA GLY A 26 19.10 -2.55 7.37
C GLY A 26 17.70 -2.08 7.83
N PRO A 27 17.64 -1.15 8.82
CA PRO A 27 16.37 -0.72 9.42
C PRO A 27 15.43 -0.08 8.39
N ARG A 28 15.99 0.67 7.44
CA ARG A 28 15.26 1.37 6.39
C ARG A 28 14.63 0.37 5.42
N GLU A 29 15.42 -0.58 4.95
CA GLU A 29 15.05 -1.62 3.99
C GLU A 29 13.95 -2.52 4.57
N GLN A 30 14.07 -2.86 5.86
CA GLN A 30 13.08 -3.64 6.59
C GLN A 30 11.72 -2.93 6.69
N VAL A 31 11.70 -1.62 6.97
CA VAL A 31 10.47 -0.81 6.98
C VAL A 31 9.84 -0.75 5.59
N ILE A 32 10.66 -0.55 4.54
CA ILE A 32 10.19 -0.50 3.15
C ILE A 32 9.54 -1.84 2.76
N MET A 33 10.22 -2.95 3.04
CA MET A 33 9.66 -4.28 2.79
C MET A 33 8.36 -4.50 3.58
N GLY A 34 8.32 -4.11 4.85
CA GLY A 34 7.12 -4.21 5.68
C GLY A 34 5.94 -3.44 5.09
N ALA A 35 6.18 -2.20 4.63
CA ALA A 35 5.18 -1.41 3.93
C ALA A 35 4.70 -2.06 2.62
N CYS A 36 5.62 -2.59 1.80
CA CYS A 36 5.26 -3.31 0.58
C CYS A 36 4.40 -4.55 0.86
N TYR A 37 4.69 -5.32 1.90
CA TYR A 37 3.88 -6.46 2.32
C TYR A 37 2.47 -6.05 2.74
N ILE A 38 2.33 -4.96 3.50
CA ILE A 38 1.02 -4.42 3.88
C ILE A 38 0.23 -3.98 2.64
N LEU A 39 0.86 -3.27 1.71
CA LEU A 39 0.22 -2.85 0.45
C LEU A 39 -0.20 -4.03 -0.41
N LEU A 40 0.65 -5.07 -0.47
CA LEU A 40 0.34 -6.31 -1.18
C LEU A 40 -0.85 -7.03 -0.55
N SER A 41 -0.96 -7.06 0.78
CA SER A 41 -2.13 -7.57 1.49
C SER A 41 -3.41 -6.84 1.06
N PHE A 42 -3.39 -5.51 1.03
CA PHE A 42 -4.54 -4.73 0.59
C PHE A 42 -4.86 -4.98 -0.89
N ALA A 43 -3.85 -5.08 -1.75
CA ALA A 43 -4.02 -5.43 -3.15
C ALA A 43 -4.66 -6.83 -3.30
N LEU A 44 -4.15 -7.84 -2.59
CA LEU A 44 -4.70 -9.21 -2.58
C LEU A 44 -6.15 -9.24 -2.08
N SER A 45 -6.43 -8.56 -0.96
CA SER A 45 -7.78 -8.48 -0.40
C SER A 45 -8.77 -7.86 -1.40
N ASN A 46 -8.36 -6.78 -2.07
CA ASN A 46 -9.19 -6.11 -3.07
C ASN A 46 -9.31 -6.91 -4.37
N ALA A 47 -8.29 -7.68 -4.75
CA ALA A 47 -8.34 -8.57 -5.90
C ALA A 47 -9.34 -9.71 -5.68
N LEU A 48 -9.37 -10.28 -4.47
CA LEU A 48 -10.36 -11.29 -4.07
C LEU A 48 -11.79 -10.71 -4.09
N GLN A 49 -11.96 -9.44 -3.76
CA GLN A 49 -13.23 -8.72 -3.86
C GLN A 49 -13.54 -8.19 -5.28
N LYS A 50 -12.73 -8.54 -6.29
CA LYS A 50 -12.83 -8.07 -7.69
C LYS A 50 -12.80 -6.54 -7.84
N GLN A 51 -12.26 -5.83 -6.85
CA GLN A 51 -12.12 -4.37 -6.88
C GLN A 51 -10.80 -3.96 -7.54
N TRP A 52 -10.66 -4.25 -8.84
CA TRP A 52 -9.42 -4.04 -9.61
C TRP A 52 -8.90 -2.61 -9.60
N THR A 53 -9.78 -1.61 -9.48
CA THR A 53 -9.37 -0.20 -9.32
C THR A 53 -8.57 0.02 -8.03
N LEU A 54 -8.99 -0.60 -6.92
CA LEU A 54 -8.25 -0.51 -5.66
C LEU A 54 -6.94 -1.28 -5.74
N VAL A 55 -6.95 -2.47 -6.36
CA VAL A 55 -5.72 -3.26 -6.61
C VAL A 55 -4.68 -2.41 -7.32
N ALA A 56 -5.07 -1.74 -8.41
CA ALA A 56 -4.19 -0.85 -9.16
C ALA A 56 -3.66 0.30 -8.30
N GLY A 57 -4.51 0.92 -7.46
CA GLY A 57 -4.08 1.99 -6.55
C GLY A 57 -3.05 1.54 -5.51
N TRP A 58 -3.27 0.39 -4.88
CA TRP A 58 -2.33 -0.17 -3.89
C TRP A 58 -1.01 -0.61 -4.51
N LEU A 59 -1.05 -1.23 -5.69
CA LEU A 59 0.16 -1.60 -6.44
C LEU A 59 0.91 -0.36 -6.92
N LEU A 60 0.22 0.69 -7.39
CA LEU A 60 0.87 1.96 -7.76
C LEU A 60 1.66 2.55 -6.59
N MET A 61 1.07 2.52 -5.39
CA MET A 61 1.74 2.97 -4.16
C MET A 61 2.98 2.13 -3.86
N GLY A 62 2.89 0.80 -3.97
CA GLY A 62 4.04 -0.09 -3.77
C GLY A 62 5.18 0.19 -4.76
N VAL A 63 4.84 0.35 -6.03
CA VAL A 63 5.78 0.71 -7.10
C VAL A 63 6.40 2.09 -6.86
N ALA A 64 5.61 3.07 -6.41
CA ALA A 64 6.10 4.40 -6.07
C ALA A 64 7.11 4.37 -4.90
N ILE A 65 6.82 3.58 -3.85
CA ILE A 65 7.74 3.38 -2.72
C ILE A 65 9.04 2.72 -3.18
N TRP A 66 8.95 1.68 -4.01
CA TRP A 66 10.12 1.01 -4.56
C TRP A 66 10.99 1.95 -5.41
N LEU A 67 10.36 2.68 -6.35
CA LEU A 67 11.05 3.66 -7.21
C LEU A 67 11.71 4.76 -6.39
N GLY A 68 11.00 5.33 -5.41
CA GLY A 68 11.51 6.41 -4.58
C GLY A 68 12.65 6.00 -3.63
N THR A 69 12.83 4.69 -3.42
CA THR A 69 13.85 4.16 -2.51
C THR A 69 15.08 3.62 -3.22
N HIS A 70 14.93 3.00 -4.41
CA HIS A 70 16.04 2.48 -5.21
C HIS A 70 16.73 3.54 -6.07
N TRP A 71 16.01 4.55 -6.57
CA TRP A 71 16.58 5.58 -7.45
C TRP A 71 16.45 6.98 -6.84
N THR A 72 17.60 7.61 -6.57
CA THR A 72 17.72 8.92 -5.92
C THR A 72 17.67 10.10 -6.88
N HIS A 73 17.60 9.87 -8.20
CA HIS A 73 17.48 10.94 -9.18
C HIS A 73 16.20 11.77 -8.96
N LEU A 74 16.35 13.09 -8.96
CA LEU A 74 15.27 14.05 -8.70
C LEU A 74 14.06 13.82 -9.62
N GLY A 75 14.30 13.54 -10.90
CA GLY A 75 13.24 13.26 -11.88
C GLY A 75 12.40 12.04 -11.48
N LEU A 76 13.04 10.93 -11.13
CA LEU A 76 12.37 9.69 -10.73
C LEU A 76 11.61 9.84 -9.40
N ARG A 77 12.08 10.68 -8.48
CA ARG A 77 11.35 11.04 -7.25
C ARG A 77 10.06 11.80 -7.54
N ILE A 78 10.08 12.75 -8.48
CA ILE A 78 8.87 13.49 -8.88
C ILE A 78 7.87 12.52 -9.54
N PHE A 79 8.35 11.62 -10.40
CA PHE A 79 7.50 10.57 -10.99
C PHE A 79 6.92 9.62 -9.93
N ALA A 80 7.73 9.18 -8.96
CA ALA A 80 7.26 8.34 -7.86
C ALA A 80 6.20 9.06 -7.00
N ALA A 81 6.41 10.34 -6.71
CA ALA A 81 5.42 11.16 -5.99
C ALA A 81 4.11 11.32 -6.77
N ALA A 82 4.19 11.53 -8.09
CA ALA A 82 3.02 11.59 -8.96
C ALA A 82 2.26 10.25 -8.97
N LEU A 83 2.96 9.11 -9.06
CA LEU A 83 2.37 7.77 -8.97
C LEU A 83 1.69 7.54 -7.61
N ALA A 84 2.35 7.90 -6.51
CA ALA A 84 1.75 7.81 -5.18
C ALA A 84 0.46 8.66 -5.10
N GLY A 85 0.48 9.89 -5.64
CA GLY A 85 -0.69 10.76 -5.69
C GLY A 85 -1.86 10.15 -6.49
N VAL A 86 -1.58 9.59 -7.66
CA VAL A 86 -2.60 8.89 -8.48
C VAL A 86 -3.15 7.68 -7.73
N GLY A 87 -2.29 6.89 -7.08
CA GLY A 87 -2.71 5.74 -6.27
C GLY A 87 -3.66 6.14 -5.14
N VAL A 88 -3.30 7.18 -4.37
CA VAL A 88 -4.15 7.75 -3.30
C VAL A 88 -5.48 8.24 -3.88
N MET A 89 -5.46 8.94 -5.01
CA MET A 89 -6.65 9.50 -5.64
C MET A 89 -7.63 8.41 -6.08
N LEU A 90 -7.14 7.32 -6.68
CA LEU A 90 -7.95 6.17 -7.08
C LEU A 90 -8.61 5.49 -5.87
N ILE A 91 -7.84 5.24 -4.81
CA ILE A 91 -8.33 4.64 -3.57
C ILE A 91 -9.39 5.54 -2.94
N SER A 92 -9.10 6.83 -2.81
CA SER A 92 -9.99 7.83 -2.20
C SER A 92 -11.30 7.93 -2.96
N LYS A 93 -11.26 8.05 -4.29
CA LYS A 93 -12.46 8.14 -5.13
C LYS A 93 -13.38 6.93 -4.96
N LYS A 94 -12.82 5.72 -4.95
CA LYS A 94 -13.59 4.49 -4.73
C LYS A 94 -14.18 4.43 -3.33
N PHE A 95 -13.41 4.82 -2.32
CA PHE A 95 -13.88 4.85 -0.94
C PHE A 95 -15.04 5.84 -0.74
N PHE A 96 -14.95 7.03 -1.35
CA PHE A 96 -16.03 8.02 -1.35
C PHE A 96 -17.29 7.52 -2.07
N GLN A 97 -17.14 6.86 -3.22
CA GLN A 97 -18.26 6.26 -3.95
C GLN A 97 -18.98 5.20 -3.11
N GLN A 98 -18.23 4.28 -2.50
CA GLN A 98 -18.77 3.21 -1.68
C GLN A 98 -19.46 3.77 -0.42
N ARG A 99 -18.86 4.79 0.21
CA ARG A 99 -19.45 5.46 1.38
C ARG A 99 -20.75 6.18 1.03
N ARG A 100 -20.81 6.86 -0.11
CA ARG A 100 -22.02 7.54 -0.58
C ARG A 100 -23.16 6.53 -0.82
N GLN A 101 -22.87 5.43 -1.51
CA GLN A 101 -23.86 4.36 -1.75
C GLN A 101 -24.39 3.74 -0.45
N TYR A 102 -23.52 3.56 0.55
CA TYR A 102 -23.92 3.06 1.86
C TYR A 102 -24.84 4.05 2.61
N LEU A 103 -24.56 5.35 2.54
CA LEU A 103 -25.41 6.38 3.13
C LEU A 103 -26.77 6.48 2.42
N ASP A 104 -26.77 6.41 1.09
CA ASP A 104 -28.00 6.44 0.29
C ASP A 104 -28.89 5.21 0.56
N GLN A 105 -28.30 4.04 0.83
CA GLN A 105 -29.05 2.84 1.26
C GLN A 105 -29.63 2.97 2.67
N LYS A 106 -28.89 3.58 3.60
CA LYS A 106 -29.34 3.76 4.98
C LYS A 106 -30.44 4.83 5.13
N ALA A 107 -30.55 5.73 4.15
CA ALA A 107 -31.57 6.77 4.11
C ALA A 107 -32.91 6.31 3.50
N ARG A 108 -32.99 5.07 2.97
CA ARG A 108 -34.22 4.41 2.51
C ARG A 108 -34.74 3.45 3.56
#